data_AF-A0A0G0JC10-F1
#
_entry.id   AF-A0A0G0JC10-F1
#
_cell.length_a   1.000
_cell.length_b   1.000
_cell.length_c   1.000
_cell.angle_alpha   90.00
_cell.angle_beta   90.00
_cell.angle_gamma   90.00
#
_symmetry.space_group_name_H-M   'P 1'
#
loop_
_entity.id
_entity.type
_entity.pdbx_description
1 polymer ?
#
loop_
_entity_poly.entity_id
_entity_poly.type
_entity_poly.pdbx_seq_one_letter_code
_entity_poly.pdbx_strand_id
1 'polypeptide(L)'
;MDTKSKILDIAMNLNRVGNFAADGYAIKQKRIKMFLDQTSDYISSVSQDDLPTSLKGTYLNFLNQYKNLEQEGRIGPKDELLWAEKMMTWGNILTHRASLIK
;
A
#
# COMPACT_ATOMS: atom_id res chain seq x y z
N MET A 1 10.48 6.37 -14.52
CA MET A 1 9.30 5.55 -14.19
C MET A 1 8.12 6.49 -14.02
N ASP A 2 7.05 6.27 -14.77
CA ASP A 2 5.88 7.16 -14.78
C ASP A 2 5.00 6.99 -13.52
N THR A 3 4.11 7.95 -13.28
CA THR A 3 3.22 7.96 -12.11
C THR A 3 2.35 6.72 -12.01
N LYS A 4 1.81 6.22 -13.13
CA LYS A 4 0.93 5.03 -13.12
C LYS A 4 1.70 3.80 -12.66
N SER A 5 2.90 3.59 -13.19
CA SER A 5 3.77 2.49 -12.79
C SER A 5 4.08 2.51 -11.29
N LYS A 6 4.43 3.67 -10.72
CA LYS A 6 4.70 3.80 -9.27
C LYS A 6 3.49 3.47 -8.41
N ILE A 7 2.29 3.92 -8.81
CA ILE A 7 1.05 3.64 -8.06
C ILE A 7 0.72 2.14 -8.13
N LEU A 8 0.96 1.49 -9.26
CA LEU A 8 0.78 0.04 -9.41
C LEU A 8 1.78 -0.76 -8.56
N ASP A 9 3.02 -0.30 -8.42
CA ASP A 9 3.99 -0.95 -7.52
C ASP A 9 3.60 -0.85 -6.05
N ILE A 10 3.13 0.32 -5.61
CA ILE A 10 2.54 0.50 -4.28
C ILE A 10 1.38 -0.48 -4.11
N ALA A 11 0.43 -0.50 -5.05
CA ALA A 11 -0.75 -1.36 -4.99
C ALA A 11 -0.40 -2.85 -4.90
N MET A 12 0.55 -3.30 -5.73
CA MET A 12 1.03 -4.68 -5.73
C MET A 12 1.67 -5.06 -4.41
N ASN A 13 2.49 -4.17 -3.83
CA ASN A 13 3.11 -4.43 -2.54
C ASN A 13 2.09 -4.50 -1.39
N LEU A 14 1.08 -3.63 -1.38
CA LEU A 14 -0.01 -3.71 -0.41
C LEU A 14 -0.75 -5.06 -0.49
N ASN A 15 -1.05 -5.52 -1.71
CA ASN A 15 -1.68 -6.82 -1.92
C ASN A 15 -0.77 -7.98 -1.46
N ARG A 16 0.54 -7.92 -1.72
CA ARG A 16 1.49 -8.93 -1.22
C ARG A 16 1.55 -8.94 0.31
N VAL A 17 1.62 -7.77 0.93
CA VAL A 17 1.65 -7.63 2.39
C VAL A 17 0.38 -8.19 3.02
N GLY A 18 -0.79 -7.83 2.47
CA GLY A 18 -2.07 -8.36 2.93
C GLY A 18 -2.15 -9.88 2.82
N ASN A 19 -1.79 -10.46 1.67
CA ASN A 19 -1.75 -11.92 1.52
C ASN A 19 -0.79 -12.59 2.51
N PHE A 20 0.41 -12.05 2.71
CA PHE A 20 1.35 -12.63 3.69
C PHE A 20 0.86 -12.54 5.14
N ALA A 21 0.12 -11.49 5.49
CA ALA A 21 -0.48 -11.38 6.81
C ALA A 21 -1.66 -12.34 6.99
N ALA A 22 -2.50 -12.51 5.96
CA ALA A 22 -3.60 -13.48 5.97
C ALA A 22 -3.09 -14.94 6.08
N ASP A 23 -1.97 -15.25 5.43
CA ASP A 23 -1.31 -16.56 5.52
C ASP A 23 -0.59 -16.80 6.86
N GLY A 24 -0.45 -15.77 7.70
CA GLY A 24 0.20 -15.83 9.01
C GLY A 24 1.30 -14.77 9.15
N TYR A 25 0.96 -13.64 9.78
CA TYR A 25 1.87 -12.50 9.94
C TYR A 25 3.12 -12.88 10.73
N ALA A 26 2.98 -13.62 11.84
CA ALA A 26 4.09 -14.00 12.70
C ALA A 26 5.23 -14.74 11.95
N ILE A 27 4.87 -15.61 11.01
CA ILE A 27 5.83 -16.40 10.23
C ILE A 27 6.44 -15.55 9.10
N LYS A 28 5.67 -14.62 8.53
CA LYS A 28 6.07 -13.82 7.37
C LYS A 28 6.59 -12.42 7.73
N GLN A 29 6.73 -12.10 9.02
CA GLN A 29 7.02 -10.76 9.51
C GLN A 29 8.21 -10.08 8.80
N LYS A 30 9.32 -10.79 8.62
CA LYS A 30 10.51 -10.24 7.94
C LYS A 30 10.19 -9.80 6.50
N ARG A 31 9.42 -10.62 5.77
CA ARG A 31 9.02 -10.33 4.39
C ARG A 31 8.02 -9.18 4.34
N ILE A 32 7.07 -9.15 5.27
CA ILE A 32 6.10 -8.05 5.41
C ILE A 32 6.84 -6.73 5.62
N LYS A 33 7.77 -6.66 6.57
CA LYS A 33 8.57 -5.46 6.85
C LYS A 33 9.35 -4.98 5.62
N MET A 34 10.01 -5.89 4.91
CA MET A 34 10.70 -5.56 3.65
C MET A 34 9.77 -4.93 2.61
N PHE A 35 8.55 -5.46 2.43
CA PHE A 35 7.59 -4.87 1.49
C PHE A 35 6.99 -3.56 1.98
N LEU A 36 6.86 -3.35 3.30
CA LEU A 36 6.50 -2.05 3.88
C LEU A 36 7.58 -0.99 3.61
N ASP A 37 8.86 -1.35 3.76
CA ASP A 37 9.98 -0.46 3.42
C ASP A 37 9.92 -0.06 1.94
N GLN A 38 9.82 -1.04 1.03
CA GLN A 38 9.70 -0.79 -0.40
C GLN A 38 8.47 0.06 -0.76
N THR A 39 7.34 -0.16 -0.09
CA THR A 39 6.12 0.63 -0.33
C THR A 39 6.34 2.09 0.09
N SER A 40 7.02 2.32 1.21
CA SER A 40 7.37 3.66 1.70
C SER A 40 8.34 4.37 0.76
N ASP A 41 9.31 3.65 0.21
CA ASP A 41 10.23 4.18 -0.81
C ASP A 41 9.46 4.61 -2.06
N TYR A 42 8.54 3.78 -2.58
CA TYR A 42 7.72 4.15 -3.72
C TYR A 42 6.83 5.35 -3.43
N ILE A 43 6.20 5.41 -2.26
CA ILE A 43 5.40 6.57 -1.82
C ILE A 43 6.25 7.84 -1.83
N SER A 44 7.46 7.80 -1.26
CA SER A 44 8.36 8.97 -1.23
C SER A 44 8.79 9.44 -2.63
N SER A 45 8.81 8.53 -3.60
CA SER A 45 9.18 8.83 -4.98
C SER A 45 8.04 9.42 -5.83
N VAL A 46 6.80 9.43 -5.34
CA VAL A 46 5.63 9.96 -6.06
C VAL A 46 5.53 11.47 -5.79
N SER A 47 5.66 12.25 -6.86
CA SER A 47 5.38 13.69 -6.82
C SER A 47 3.87 13.92 -6.72
N GLN A 48 3.42 14.51 -5.62
CA GLN A 48 1.99 14.75 -5.37
C GLN A 48 1.40 15.88 -6.23
N ASP A 49 2.27 16.76 -6.74
CA ASP A 49 1.89 17.87 -7.61
C ASP A 49 1.62 17.38 -9.04
N ASP A 50 2.28 16.29 -9.44
CA ASP A 50 2.14 15.67 -10.76
C ASP A 50 1.01 14.62 -10.81
N LEU A 51 0.26 14.43 -9.71
CA LEU A 51 -0.86 13.50 -9.68
C LEU A 51 -2.07 14.07 -10.43
N PRO A 52 -2.67 13.31 -11.36
CA PRO A 52 -3.93 13.69 -11.99
C PRO A 52 -4.99 13.99 -10.93
N THR A 53 -5.83 15.02 -11.17
CA THR A 53 -6.91 15.41 -10.24
C THR A 53 -7.83 14.24 -9.88
N SER A 54 -8.05 13.32 -10.84
CA SER A 54 -8.81 12.10 -10.61
C SER A 54 -8.17 11.19 -9.56
N LEU A 55 -6.84 11.05 -9.51
CA LEU A 55 -6.17 10.19 -8.53
C LEU A 55 -5.86 10.91 -7.21
N LYS A 56 -5.55 12.22 -7.26
CA LYS A 56 -4.98 12.98 -6.14
C LYS A 56 -5.74 12.82 -4.83
N GLY A 57 -7.07 12.99 -4.84
CA GLY A 57 -7.88 12.84 -3.63
C GLY A 57 -7.84 11.44 -3.02
N THR A 58 -7.93 10.39 -3.85
CA THR A 58 -7.81 9.00 -3.38
C THR A 58 -6.41 8.72 -2.82
N TYR A 59 -5.38 9.21 -3.48
CA TYR A 59 -4.00 8.99 -3.05
C TYR A 59 -3.70 9.68 -1.71
N LEU A 60 -4.17 10.90 -1.49
CA LEU A 60 -4.01 11.59 -0.21
C LEU A 60 -4.73 10.85 0.94
N ASN A 61 -5.94 10.32 0.67
CA ASN A 61 -6.64 9.47 1.64
C ASN A 61 -5.86 8.20 1.95
N PHE A 62 -5.27 7.57 0.92
CA PHE A 62 -4.40 6.42 1.09
C PHE A 62 -3.20 6.76 2.00
N LEU A 63 -2.48 7.85 1.75
CA LEU A 63 -1.32 8.25 2.57
C LEU A 63 -1.68 8.41 4.04
N ASN A 64 -2.82 9.01 4.34
CA ASN A 64 -3.30 9.19 5.71
C ASN A 64 -3.59 7.85 6.40
N GLN A 65 -4.18 6.89 5.69
CA GLN A 65 -4.43 5.55 6.24
C GLN A 65 -3.16 4.70 6.32
N TYR A 66 -2.30 4.77 5.30
CA TYR A 66 -1.10 3.95 5.18
C TYR A 66 -0.14 4.18 6.35
N LYS A 67 0.02 5.42 6.81
CA LYS A 67 0.85 5.72 7.99
C LYS A 67 0.49 4.87 9.20
N ASN A 68 -0.81 4.71 9.47
CA ASN A 68 -1.29 3.91 10.60
C ASN A 68 -1.12 2.41 10.32
N LEU A 69 -1.44 1.98 9.10
CA LEU A 69 -1.29 0.57 8.69
C LEU A 69 0.16 0.10 8.73
N GLU A 70 1.09 0.93 8.27
CA GLU A 70 2.52 0.65 8.29
C GLU A 70 3.02 0.49 9.74
N GLN A 71 2.68 1.42 10.62
CA GLN A 71 3.06 1.36 12.03
C GLN A 71 2.51 0.10 12.71
N GLU A 72 1.22 -0.20 12.49
CA GLU A 72 0.58 -1.41 12.99
C GLU A 72 1.29 -2.67 12.46
N GLY A 73 1.59 -2.71 11.16
CA GLY A 73 2.32 -3.79 10.51
C GLY A 73 3.78 -3.94 10.93
N ARG A 74 4.41 -2.91 11.53
CA ARG A 74 5.78 -3.02 12.06
C ARG A 74 5.80 -3.55 13.50
N ILE A 75 4.83 -3.15 14.31
CA ILE A 75 4.67 -3.56 15.71
C ILE A 75 4.12 -4.99 15.80
N GLY A 76 3.20 -5.33 14.90
CA GLY A 76 2.39 -6.54 14.96
C GLY A 76 0.92 -6.14 15.06
N PRO A 77 0.09 -6.39 14.03
CA PRO A 77 -1.33 -6.07 14.09
C PRO A 77 -2.02 -6.86 15.19
N LYS A 78 -3.00 -6.23 15.86
CA LYS A 78 -3.79 -6.92 16.89
C LYS A 78 -4.71 -7.97 16.30
N ASP A 79 -5.22 -7.67 15.10
CA ASP A 79 -6.02 -8.57 14.28
C ASP A 79 -5.36 -8.66 12.91
N GLU A 80 -4.63 -9.76 12.68
CA GLU A 80 -3.84 -9.96 11.47
C GLU A 80 -4.72 -10.01 10.22
N LEU A 81 -5.90 -10.61 10.30
CA LEU A 81 -6.83 -10.77 9.19
C LEU A 81 -7.47 -9.43 8.82
N LEU A 82 -7.96 -8.68 9.81
CA LEU A 82 -8.52 -7.37 9.56
C LEU A 82 -7.48 -6.39 8.98
N TRP A 83 -6.24 -6.45 9.48
CA TRP A 83 -5.16 -5.64 8.94
C TRP A 83 -4.81 -6.04 7.50
N ALA A 84 -4.74 -7.35 7.21
CA ALA A 84 -4.52 -7.88 5.88
C ALA A 84 -5.59 -7.40 4.87
N GLU A 85 -6.86 -7.47 5.25
CA GLU A 85 -7.98 -7.00 4.43
C GLU A 85 -7.87 -5.51 4.11
N LYS A 86 -7.49 -4.67 5.07
CA LYS A 86 -7.27 -3.23 4.84
C LYS A 86 -6.13 -2.97 3.85
N MET A 87 -5.03 -3.71 3.96
CA MET A 87 -3.91 -3.61 3.03
C MET A 87 -4.35 -3.98 1.60
N MET A 88 -5.04 -5.12 1.43
CA MET A 88 -5.55 -5.54 0.12
C MET A 88 -6.61 -4.58 -0.44
N THR A 89 -7.47 -4.04 0.42
CA THR A 89 -8.49 -3.04 0.01
C THR A 89 -7.82 -1.83 -0.62
N TRP A 90 -6.79 -1.27 0.01
CA TRP A 90 -6.02 -0.17 -0.58
C TRP A 90 -5.26 -0.59 -1.83
N GLY A 91 -4.69 -1.79 -1.87
CA GLY A 91 -4.08 -2.36 -3.07
C GLY A 91 -5.05 -2.38 -4.26
N ASN A 92 -6.27 -2.85 -4.04
CA ASN A 92 -7.31 -2.92 -5.08
C ASN A 92 -7.81 -1.54 -5.51
N ILE A 93 -8.04 -0.63 -4.56
CA ILE A 93 -8.43 0.76 -4.87
C ILE A 93 -7.36 1.43 -5.74
N LEU A 94 -6.10 1.37 -5.34
CA LEU A 94 -5.01 2.02 -6.08
C LEU A 94 -4.80 1.38 -7.47
N THR A 95 -4.92 0.05 -7.57
CA THR A 95 -4.90 -0.65 -8.87
C THR A 95 -5.97 -0.11 -9.80
N HIS A 96 -7.21 -0.04 -9.32
CA HIS A 96 -8.32 0.48 -10.10
C HIS A 96 -8.09 1.94 -10.51
N ARG A 97 -7.70 2.83 -9.59
CA ARG A 97 -7.47 4.25 -9.91
C ARG A 97 -6.31 4.46 -10.88
N ALA A 98 -5.22 3.69 -10.76
CA ALA A 98 -4.09 3.78 -11.67
C ALA A 98 -4.46 3.38 -13.11
N SER A 99 -5.39 2.41 -13.29
CA SER A 99 -5.86 2.01 -14.62
C SER A 99 -6.57 3.14 -15.38
N LEU A 100 -7.12 4.13 -14.67
CA LEU A 100 -7.82 5.28 -15.23
C LEU A 100 -6.86 6.41 -15.67
N ILE A 101 -5.57 6.30 -15.36
CA ILE A 101 -4.54 7.22 -15.86
C ILE A 101 -4.26 6.87 -17.32
N LYS A 102 -4.53 7.83 -18.20
CA LYS A 102 -4.29 7.76 -19.64
C LYS A 102 -2.83 8.04 -19.98
#